data_AF-A0A7K1GG98-F1
#
_entry.id   AF-A0A7K1GG98-F1
#
_cell.length_a   1.000
_cell.length_b   1.000
_cell.length_c   1.000
_cell.angle_alpha   90.00
_cell.angle_beta   90.00
_cell.angle_gamma   90.00
#
_symmetry.space_group_name_H-M   'P 1'
#
loop_
_entity.id
_entity.type
_entity.pdbx_description
1 polymer ?
#
loop_
_entity_poly.entity_id
_entity_poly.type
_entity_poly.pdbx_seq_one_letter_code
_entity_poly.pdbx_strand_id
1 'polypeptide(L)'
;DPTDTTIPQAASIAIEKTSSLDLGVDGIATPGDIITYTYTVTNTGNTTLFDVSVTEDAADFTGTGTLPTPTYVSGGTDEDGEADLEDMVVGSGTIVYTATYAITQADIDAGIVTNQAIADSDDPSGNPVTDDSDDPADPTGTDDPTDTTIPQAASIAIEKTSSLDLGV
;
A
#
# COMPACT_ATOMS: atom_id res chain seq x y z
N ASP A 1 51.36 9.00 10.46
CA ASP A 1 50.15 9.80 10.25
C ASP A 1 49.35 9.13 9.16
N PRO A 2 48.27 8.41 9.49
CA PRO A 2 47.37 7.86 8.48
C PRO A 2 46.50 8.98 7.89
N THR A 3 46.15 8.85 6.61
CA THR A 3 45.13 9.69 5.99
C THR A 3 43.77 9.03 6.20
N ASP A 4 42.93 9.62 7.05
CA ASP A 4 41.52 9.25 7.10
C ASP A 4 40.78 9.90 5.94
N THR A 5 40.13 9.06 5.12
CA THR A 5 39.23 9.49 4.07
C THR A 5 37.81 9.18 4.53
N THR A 6 37.06 10.22 4.90
CA THR A 6 35.65 10.06 5.26
C THR A 6 34.86 9.69 4.01
N ILE A 7 34.21 8.52 4.03
CA ILE A 7 33.26 8.14 2.98
C ILE A 7 31.91 8.78 3.35
N PRO A 8 31.26 9.54 2.45
CA PRO A 8 29.98 10.15 2.74
C PRO A 8 28.89 9.07 2.88
N GLN A 9 28.18 9.09 4.01
CA GLN A 9 26.97 8.29 4.21
C GLN A 9 25.78 9.05 3.61
N ALA A 10 24.96 8.34 2.85
CA ALA A 10 23.71 8.80 2.28
C ALA A 10 22.67 7.69 2.54
N ALA A 11 21.89 7.86 3.59
CA ALA A 11 20.76 7.00 3.88
C ALA A 11 19.58 7.41 3.00
N SER A 12 18.88 6.42 2.45
CA SER A 12 17.74 6.62 1.56
C SER A 12 16.92 5.33 1.52
N ILE A 13 15.61 5.46 1.65
CA ILE A 13 14.65 4.37 1.56
C ILE A 13 13.70 4.66 0.39
N ALA A 14 13.15 3.60 -0.20
CA ALA A 14 12.13 3.69 -1.24
C ALA A 14 11.03 2.68 -0.93
N ILE A 15 9.77 3.01 -1.22
CA ILE A 15 8.64 2.09 -1.06
C ILE A 15 7.74 2.09 -2.31
N GLU A 16 7.50 0.90 -2.88
CA GLU A 16 6.47 0.70 -3.90
C GLU A 16 5.23 0.08 -3.25
N LYS A 17 4.05 0.58 -3.59
CA LYS A 17 2.76 0.05 -3.12
C LYS A 17 1.90 -0.34 -4.30
N THR A 18 1.35 -1.55 -4.24
CA THR A 18 0.44 -2.07 -5.28
C THR A 18 -0.86 -2.55 -4.64
N SER A 19 -1.92 -2.60 -5.43
CA SER A 19 -3.23 -3.07 -4.98
C SER A 19 -3.83 -4.11 -5.91
N SER A 20 -4.61 -5.03 -5.34
CA SER A 20 -5.43 -6.00 -6.08
C SER A 20 -6.79 -6.14 -5.42
N LEU A 21 -7.86 -5.88 -6.18
CA LEU A 21 -9.24 -6.07 -5.74
C LEU A 21 -9.75 -7.47 -6.11
N ASP A 22 -10.24 -8.23 -5.13
CA ASP A 22 -10.94 -9.50 -5.31
C ASP A 22 -12.46 -9.28 -5.28
N LEU A 23 -13.10 -9.42 -6.44
CA LEU A 23 -14.57 -9.29 -6.63
C LEU A 23 -15.31 -10.62 -6.43
N GLY A 24 -14.63 -11.67 -5.97
CA GLY A 24 -15.20 -12.99 -5.84
C GLY A 24 -15.63 -13.61 -7.18
N VAL A 25 -16.59 -14.53 -7.11
CA VAL A 25 -16.94 -15.43 -8.24
C VAL A 25 -17.89 -14.80 -9.26
N ASP A 26 -18.68 -13.79 -8.88
CA ASP A 26 -19.62 -13.13 -9.78
C ASP A 26 -19.00 -11.93 -10.51
N GLY A 27 -17.82 -11.47 -10.06
CA GLY A 27 -17.08 -10.36 -10.65
C GLY A 27 -17.78 -9.02 -10.48
N ILE A 28 -18.66 -8.90 -9.48
CA ILE A 28 -19.44 -7.69 -9.19
C ILE A 28 -18.99 -7.17 -7.83
N ALA A 29 -18.63 -5.89 -7.77
CA ALA A 29 -18.24 -5.28 -6.50
C ALA A 29 -19.41 -5.29 -5.51
N THR A 30 -19.19 -5.89 -4.35
CA THR A 30 -20.12 -5.92 -3.23
C THR A 30 -19.42 -5.53 -1.92
N PRO A 31 -20.15 -4.93 -0.95
CA PRO A 31 -19.56 -4.61 0.33
C PRO A 31 -18.96 -5.85 1.01
N GLY A 32 -17.69 -5.74 1.42
CA GLY A 32 -16.93 -6.85 2.00
C GLY A 32 -15.93 -7.50 1.04
N ASP A 33 -15.96 -7.18 -0.26
CA ASP A 33 -14.88 -7.54 -1.18
C ASP A 33 -13.55 -6.92 -0.72
N ILE A 34 -12.45 -7.60 -1.00
CA ILE A 34 -11.15 -7.31 -0.39
C ILE A 34 -10.20 -6.70 -1.40
N ILE A 35 -9.66 -5.52 -1.05
CA ILE A 35 -8.41 -5.02 -1.65
C ILE A 35 -7.25 -5.57 -0.83
N THR A 36 -6.30 -6.21 -1.50
CA THR A 36 -5.01 -6.60 -0.91
C THR A 36 -3.95 -5.61 -1.37
N TYR A 37 -3.29 -4.97 -0.42
CA TYR A 37 -2.13 -4.11 -0.65
C TYR A 37 -0.84 -4.88 -0.42
N THR A 38 0.15 -4.66 -1.28
CA THR A 38 1.52 -5.18 -1.13
C THR A 38 2.48 -4.01 -1.15
N TYR A 39 3.36 -3.96 -0.16
CA TYR A 39 4.36 -2.90 0.01
C TYR A 39 5.75 -3.52 -0.13
N THR A 40 6.58 -2.94 -0.98
CA THR A 40 7.93 -3.40 -1.25
C THR A 40 8.91 -2.29 -0.92
N VAL A 41 9.61 -2.44 0.20
CA VAL A 41 10.57 -1.46 0.71
C VAL A 41 11.97 -1.83 0.21
N THR A 42 12.74 -0.82 -0.21
CA THR A 42 14.10 -0.94 -0.74
C THR A 42 15.02 0.08 -0.10
N ASN A 43 16.20 -0.34 0.37
CA ASN A 43 17.26 0.60 0.74
C ASN A 43 17.99 1.07 -0.52
N THR A 44 17.79 2.34 -0.89
CA THR A 44 18.39 2.99 -2.06
C THR A 44 19.65 3.79 -1.73
N GLY A 45 20.00 3.85 -0.44
CA GLY A 45 21.18 4.52 0.08
C GLY A 45 22.46 3.68 0.00
N ASN A 46 23.47 4.14 0.73
CA ASN A 46 24.78 3.48 0.85
C ASN A 46 25.13 3.06 2.28
N THR A 47 24.15 3.09 3.19
CA THR A 47 24.28 2.64 4.57
C THR A 47 23.12 1.73 4.94
N THR A 48 23.34 0.82 5.89
CA THR A 48 22.26 0.02 6.49
C THR A 48 21.21 0.94 7.12
N LEU A 49 19.95 0.56 6.94
CA LEU A 49 18.80 1.15 7.63
C LEU A 49 18.32 0.17 8.69
N PHE A 50 17.92 0.68 9.84
CA PHE A 50 17.45 -0.09 10.98
C PHE A 50 15.96 0.12 11.21
N ASP A 51 15.32 -0.82 11.89
CA ASP A 51 13.92 -0.70 12.34
C ASP A 51 12.91 -0.40 11.22
N VAL A 52 13.01 -1.08 10.08
CA VAL A 52 12.17 -0.74 8.92
C VAL A 52 10.70 -1.08 9.18
N SER A 53 9.84 -0.06 9.15
CA SER A 53 8.40 -0.17 9.35
C SER A 53 7.60 0.49 8.23
N VAL A 54 6.32 0.09 8.10
CA VAL A 54 5.39 0.67 7.12
C VAL A 54 4.08 1.03 7.80
N THR A 55 3.57 2.23 7.52
CA THR A 55 2.28 2.72 8.02
C THR A 55 1.45 3.33 6.88
N GLU A 56 0.13 3.43 7.06
CA GLU A 56 -0.76 4.12 6.11
C GLU A 56 -0.93 5.58 6.50
N ASP A 57 -0.98 6.48 5.50
CA ASP A 57 -1.41 7.85 5.72
C ASP A 57 -2.94 7.94 5.74
N ALA A 58 -3.50 8.14 6.93
CA ALA A 58 -4.94 8.30 7.12
C ALA A 58 -5.51 9.56 6.47
N ALA A 59 -4.68 10.57 6.15
CA ALA A 59 -5.13 11.81 5.50
C ALA A 59 -5.43 11.59 4.00
N ASP A 60 -4.67 10.72 3.34
CA ASP A 60 -4.80 10.43 1.91
C ASP A 60 -5.59 9.15 1.62
N PHE A 61 -5.99 8.42 2.67
CA PHE A 61 -6.89 7.27 2.54
C PHE A 61 -8.33 7.71 2.27
N THR A 62 -8.88 7.37 1.11
CA THR A 62 -10.27 7.72 0.74
C THR A 62 -11.29 6.66 1.12
N GLY A 63 -10.84 5.46 1.51
CA GLY A 63 -11.72 4.38 1.92
C GLY A 63 -12.52 4.75 3.18
N THR A 64 -13.79 4.35 3.19
CA THR A 64 -14.74 4.70 4.26
C THR A 64 -14.85 3.67 5.38
N GLY A 65 -14.13 2.56 5.27
CA GLY A 65 -14.03 1.49 6.26
C GLY A 65 -12.89 1.71 7.27
N THR A 66 -12.36 0.62 7.81
CA THR A 66 -11.19 0.65 8.70
C THR A 66 -9.92 0.86 7.88
N LEU A 67 -9.06 1.78 8.31
CA LEU A 67 -7.74 1.99 7.71
C LEU A 67 -6.94 0.66 7.70
N PRO A 68 -6.32 0.28 6.58
CA PRO A 68 -5.52 -0.94 6.50
C PRO A 68 -4.36 -0.90 7.49
N THR A 69 -3.89 -2.06 7.96
CA THR A 69 -2.72 -2.16 8.84
C THR A 69 -1.66 -3.04 8.18
N PRO A 70 -0.55 -2.47 7.70
CA PRO A 70 0.58 -3.22 7.17
C PRO A 70 1.08 -4.26 8.17
N THR A 71 1.34 -5.46 7.68
CA THR A 71 1.89 -6.59 8.45
C THR A 71 3.10 -7.14 7.71
N TYR A 72 4.20 -7.34 8.43
CA TYR A 72 5.42 -7.91 7.89
C TYR A 72 5.17 -9.29 7.27
N VAL A 73 5.81 -9.55 6.13
CA VAL A 73 5.73 -10.83 5.42
C VAL A 73 7.09 -11.49 5.28
N SER A 74 8.09 -10.75 4.79
CA SER A 74 9.40 -11.32 4.48
C SER A 74 10.46 -10.27 4.20
N GLY A 75 11.73 -10.68 4.24
CA GLY A 75 12.88 -9.85 3.88
C GLY A 75 13.57 -9.27 5.10
N GLY A 76 14.67 -8.56 4.86
CA GLY A 76 15.46 -7.95 5.92
C GLY A 76 16.24 -8.95 6.79
N THR A 77 17.03 -8.42 7.70
CA THR A 77 17.86 -9.17 8.65
C THR A 77 17.93 -8.39 9.98
N ASP A 78 18.27 -9.07 11.07
CA ASP A 78 18.58 -8.44 12.35
C ASP A 78 20.12 -8.23 12.40
N GLU A 79 20.59 -7.02 12.10
CA GLU A 79 22.01 -6.70 11.95
C GLU A 79 22.67 -6.21 13.25
N ASP A 80 21.90 -5.64 14.18
CA ASP A 80 22.37 -5.15 15.47
C ASP A 80 22.17 -6.17 16.62
N GLY A 81 21.33 -7.18 16.42
CA GLY A 81 21.03 -8.25 17.37
C GLY A 81 20.03 -7.84 18.45
N GLU A 82 19.21 -6.81 18.18
CA GLU A 82 18.24 -6.25 19.11
C GLU A 82 16.93 -7.07 19.14
N ALA A 83 16.72 -7.90 18.11
CA ALA A 83 15.57 -8.79 17.95
C ALA A 83 14.21 -8.06 17.95
N ASP A 84 14.20 -6.89 17.32
CA ASP A 84 13.05 -6.03 17.02
C ASP A 84 12.70 -6.09 15.52
N LEU A 85 12.48 -4.94 14.88
CA LEU A 85 12.06 -4.89 13.48
C LEU A 85 13.22 -5.24 12.56
N GLU A 86 12.91 -5.64 11.34
CA GLU A 86 13.96 -6.04 10.40
C GLU A 86 14.74 -4.84 9.84
N ASP A 87 16.06 -5.00 9.77
CA ASP A 87 16.99 -4.06 9.15
C ASP A 87 17.15 -4.33 7.66
N MET A 88 17.62 -3.31 6.95
CA MET A 88 17.92 -3.37 5.52
C MET A 88 19.36 -2.99 5.22
N VAL A 89 20.20 -4.01 5.08
CA VAL A 89 21.54 -3.86 4.49
C VAL A 89 21.44 -3.45 3.03
N VAL A 90 22.34 -2.57 2.59
CA VAL A 90 22.43 -2.15 1.18
C VAL A 90 22.56 -3.35 0.25
N GLY A 91 21.62 -3.49 -0.69
CA GLY A 91 21.61 -4.56 -1.68
C GLY A 91 21.18 -5.94 -1.17
N SER A 92 20.60 -6.05 0.03
CA SER A 92 20.05 -7.31 0.57
C SER A 92 18.76 -7.77 -0.12
N GLY A 93 18.13 -6.91 -0.94
CA GLY A 93 16.86 -7.15 -1.58
C GLY A 93 15.81 -6.19 -1.06
N THR A 94 14.63 -6.72 -0.73
CA THR A 94 13.48 -5.94 -0.29
C THR A 94 12.91 -6.48 1.02
N ILE A 95 12.25 -5.60 1.78
CA ILE A 95 11.31 -6.00 2.84
C ILE A 95 9.89 -5.88 2.28
N VAL A 96 9.05 -6.88 2.57
CA VAL A 96 7.68 -6.95 2.07
C VAL A 96 6.70 -6.92 3.23
N TYR A 97 5.73 -6.02 3.12
CA TYR A 97 4.55 -5.95 3.99
C TYR A 97 3.28 -6.23 3.16
N THR A 98 2.19 -6.60 3.83
CA THR A 98 0.85 -6.67 3.24
C THR A 98 -0.22 -6.10 4.15
N ALA A 99 -1.31 -5.62 3.57
CA ALA A 99 -2.50 -5.20 4.31
C ALA A 99 -3.76 -5.56 3.51
N THR A 100 -4.90 -5.66 4.19
CA THR A 100 -6.19 -5.88 3.53
C THR A 100 -7.19 -4.81 3.92
N TYR A 101 -8.09 -4.51 2.99
CA TYR A 101 -9.18 -3.56 3.16
C TYR A 101 -10.47 -4.15 2.63
N ALA A 102 -11.52 -4.15 3.45
CA ALA A 102 -12.86 -4.55 3.04
C ALA A 102 -13.63 -3.33 2.54
N ILE A 103 -13.98 -3.31 1.24
CA ILE A 103 -14.66 -2.17 0.62
C ILE A 103 -16.08 -2.02 1.17
N THR A 104 -16.56 -0.77 1.23
CA THR A 104 -17.93 -0.45 1.63
C THR A 104 -18.78 -0.08 0.41
N GLN A 105 -20.09 0.09 0.62
CA GLN A 105 -20.96 0.63 -0.42
C GLN A 105 -20.56 2.05 -0.86
N ALA A 106 -20.06 2.88 0.04
CA ALA A 106 -19.65 4.24 -0.30
C ALA A 106 -18.41 4.25 -1.20
N ASP A 107 -17.50 3.29 -1.01
CA ASP A 107 -16.33 3.12 -1.88
C ASP A 107 -16.76 2.65 -3.27
N ILE A 108 -17.72 1.72 -3.34
CA ILE A 108 -18.31 1.25 -4.62
C ILE A 108 -18.98 2.41 -5.36
N ASP A 109 -19.74 3.24 -4.65
CA ASP A 109 -20.41 4.41 -5.21
C ASP A 109 -19.40 5.46 -5.71
N ALA A 110 -18.25 5.60 -5.02
CA ALA A 110 -17.13 6.45 -5.45
C ALA A 110 -16.37 5.86 -6.65
N GLY A 111 -16.33 4.53 -6.77
CA GLY A 111 -15.69 3.81 -7.87
C GLY A 111 -14.16 3.72 -7.79
N ILE A 112 -13.55 4.23 -6.72
CA ILE A 112 -12.10 4.23 -6.52
C ILE A 112 -11.76 4.34 -5.03
N VAL A 113 -10.68 3.68 -4.61
CA VAL A 113 -10.04 3.89 -3.30
C VAL A 113 -8.59 4.29 -3.53
N THR A 114 -8.22 5.46 -3.03
CA THR A 114 -6.87 6.02 -3.05
C THR A 114 -6.22 5.77 -1.70
N ASN A 115 -4.95 5.36 -1.70
CA ASN A 115 -4.28 4.97 -0.47
C ASN A 115 -2.75 5.22 -0.51
N GLN A 116 -2.26 6.08 0.38
CA GLN A 116 -0.83 6.40 0.54
C GLN A 116 -0.22 5.65 1.74
N ALA A 117 1.02 5.17 1.62
CA ALA A 117 1.77 4.62 2.75
C ALA A 117 3.10 5.34 2.95
N ILE A 118 3.68 5.17 4.13
CA ILE A 118 4.94 5.75 4.56
C ILE A 118 5.83 4.62 5.04
N ALA A 119 7.03 4.50 4.47
CA ALA A 119 8.10 3.70 5.04
C ALA A 119 8.92 4.57 6.01
N ASP A 120 9.29 4.00 7.15
CA ASP A 120 10.10 4.66 8.19
C ASP A 120 11.21 3.70 8.64
N SER A 121 12.37 4.26 8.99
CA SER A 121 13.58 3.54 9.41
C SER A 121 14.58 4.51 10.04
N ASP A 122 15.65 4.01 10.64
CA ASP A 122 16.74 4.81 11.17
C ASP A 122 18.08 4.56 10.44
N ASP A 123 18.89 5.61 10.28
CA ASP A 123 20.29 5.48 9.82
C ASP A 123 21.21 5.01 10.98
N PRO A 124 22.51 4.68 10.74
CA PRO A 124 23.39 4.23 11.82
C PRO A 124 23.72 5.28 12.89
N SER A 125 23.30 6.53 12.70
CA SER A 125 23.39 7.59 13.69
C SER A 125 22.07 7.80 14.44
N GLY A 126 21.04 7.01 14.15
CA GLY A 126 19.69 7.10 14.72
C GLY A 126 18.89 8.29 14.17
N ASN A 127 19.18 8.75 12.96
CA ASN A 127 18.33 9.75 12.30
C ASN A 127 17.25 9.04 11.48
N PRO A 128 15.99 9.52 11.50
CA PRO A 128 14.92 8.92 10.74
C PRO A 128 15.12 9.12 9.24
N VAL A 129 14.77 8.09 8.47
CA VAL A 129 14.77 8.04 7.02
C VAL A 129 13.41 7.54 6.58
N THR A 130 12.67 8.41 5.90
CA THR A 130 11.28 8.17 5.52
C THR A 130 11.09 8.31 4.02
N ASP A 131 10.08 7.63 3.49
CA ASP A 131 9.64 7.77 2.10
C ASP A 131 8.15 7.51 1.97
N ASP A 132 7.49 8.26 1.09
CA ASP A 132 6.09 8.07 0.75
C ASP A 132 6.01 7.04 -0.40
N SER A 133 5.08 6.10 -0.31
CA SER A 133 4.93 5.05 -1.33
C SER A 133 4.61 5.58 -2.73
N ASP A 134 5.13 4.87 -3.73
CA ASP A 134 4.87 5.08 -5.15
C ASP A 134 3.97 3.97 -5.74
N ASP A 135 3.03 4.29 -6.63
CA ASP A 135 2.30 3.28 -7.43
C ASP A 135 3.07 2.99 -8.73
N PRO A 136 3.69 1.81 -8.88
CA PRO A 136 4.44 1.49 -10.09
C PRO A 136 3.55 1.40 -11.36
N ALA A 137 2.22 1.44 -11.22
CA ALA A 137 1.29 1.55 -12.35
C ALA A 137 1.09 3.00 -12.84
N ASP A 138 1.45 4.02 -12.05
CA ASP A 138 1.43 5.44 -12.45
C ASP A 138 2.86 5.96 -12.69
N PRO A 139 3.27 6.18 -13.96
CA PRO A 139 4.61 6.66 -14.26
C PRO A 139 4.74 8.20 -14.19
N THR A 140 3.73 8.91 -13.69
CA THR A 140 3.67 10.39 -13.80
C THR A 140 4.33 11.12 -12.64
N GLY A 141 4.72 10.41 -11.58
CA GLY A 141 5.31 10.97 -10.38
C GLY A 141 6.40 10.10 -9.76
N THR A 142 6.86 10.58 -8.61
CA THR A 142 7.32 9.73 -7.51
C THR A 142 6.38 10.03 -6.35
N ASP A 143 6.25 9.09 -5.44
CA ASP A 143 5.48 9.24 -4.19
C ASP A 143 3.98 9.43 -4.49
N ASP A 144 3.49 8.78 -5.55
CA ASP A 144 2.07 8.84 -5.90
C ASP A 144 1.21 7.81 -5.13
N PRO A 145 0.01 8.23 -4.68
CA PRO A 145 -0.90 7.31 -4.01
C PRO A 145 -1.35 6.16 -4.91
N THR A 146 -1.47 4.98 -4.32
CA THR A 146 -2.04 3.81 -5.03
C THR A 146 -3.54 3.96 -5.21
N ASP A 147 -3.98 3.92 -6.46
CA ASP A 147 -5.38 4.05 -6.86
C ASP A 147 -5.99 2.69 -7.26
N THR A 148 -6.86 2.15 -6.40
CA THR A 148 -7.61 0.94 -6.71
C THR A 148 -8.97 1.28 -7.34
N THR A 149 -9.10 1.06 -8.65
CA THR A 149 -10.39 1.22 -9.34
C THR A 149 -11.39 0.12 -8.95
N ILE A 150 -12.61 0.49 -8.59
CA ILE A 150 -13.71 -0.43 -8.29
C ILE A 150 -14.69 -0.45 -9.49
N PRO A 151 -14.84 -1.59 -10.19
CA PRO A 151 -15.75 -1.67 -11.33
C PRO A 151 -17.21 -1.45 -10.93
N GLN A 152 -17.86 -0.46 -11.55
CA GLN A 152 -19.30 -0.24 -11.37
C GLN A 152 -20.09 -1.09 -12.35
N ALA A 153 -20.85 -2.06 -11.84
CA ALA A 153 -21.80 -2.83 -12.63
C ALA A 153 -23.08 -2.02 -12.87
N ALA A 154 -23.07 -1.09 -13.83
CA ALA A 154 -24.28 -0.39 -14.21
C ALA A 154 -25.29 -1.38 -14.83
N SER A 155 -26.37 -1.70 -14.11
CA SER A 155 -27.52 -2.38 -14.69
C SER A 155 -28.80 -1.57 -14.45
N ILE A 156 -29.45 -1.17 -15.54
CA ILE A 156 -30.81 -0.60 -15.52
C ILE A 156 -31.76 -1.75 -15.87
N ALA A 157 -32.61 -2.16 -14.93
CA ALA A 157 -33.73 -3.06 -15.20
C ALA A 157 -35.06 -2.28 -15.07
N ILE A 158 -35.85 -2.20 -16.14
CA ILE A 158 -37.23 -1.70 -16.10
C ILE A 158 -38.17 -2.89 -16.21
N GLU A 159 -38.93 -3.17 -15.14
CA GLU A 159 -40.05 -4.11 -15.20
C GLU A 159 -41.32 -3.39 -15.64
N LYS A 160 -41.86 -3.76 -16.81
CA LYS A 160 -43.12 -3.21 -17.34
C LYS A 160 -44.20 -4.28 -17.25
N THR A 161 -45.07 -4.18 -16.25
CA THR A 161 -46.29 -4.98 -16.18
C THR A 161 -47.45 -4.20 -16.80
N SER A 162 -48.27 -4.89 -17.61
CA SER A 162 -49.56 -4.38 -18.08
C SER A 162 -50.63 -5.41 -17.78
N SER A 163 -51.67 -5.04 -17.05
CA SER A 163 -52.88 -5.85 -16.89
C SER A 163 -53.89 -5.49 -17.96
N LEU A 164 -54.52 -6.50 -18.58
CA LEU A 164 -55.70 -6.34 -19.42
C LEU A 164 -56.95 -6.70 -18.60
N ASP A 165 -57.82 -5.73 -18.35
CA ASP A 165 -59.14 -5.93 -17.76
C ASP A 165 -60.19 -6.06 -18.88
N LEU A 166 -60.89 -7.19 -18.93
CA LEU A 166 -61.98 -7.45 -19.89
C LEU A 166 -63.29 -7.68 -19.13
N GLY A 167 -63.65 -6.75 -18.22
CA GLY A 167 -64.86 -6.76 -17.40
C GLY A 167 -66.05 -7.60 -17.91
N VAL A 168 -66.60 -8.39 -16.99
CA VAL A 168 -67.77 -9.30 -17.16
C VAL A 168 -68.95 -8.68 -17.89
#